data_AF-A0A349HZ99-F1
#
_entry.id   AF-A0A349HZ99-F1
#
_cell.length_a   1.000
_cell.length_b   1.000
_cell.length_c   1.000
_cell.angle_alpha   90.00
_cell.angle_beta   90.00
_cell.angle_gamma   90.00
#
_symmetry.space_group_name_H-M   'P 1'
#
loop_
_entity.id
_entity.type
_entity.pdbx_description
1 polymer ?
#
loop_
_entity_poly.entity_id
_entity_poly.type
_entity_poly.pdbx_seq_one_letter_code
_entity_poly.pdbx_strand_id
1 'polypeptide(L)'
;MSRIGRIYSAALSATYDRYFITKASKKQKLDSVETNLRNYVERTSGASTHDPIEAMKRWRKAYKVGISRIKKNEQIEKQFKTPSMMSKIVDYVVGVIKK
;
A
#
# COMPACT_ATOMS: atom_id res chain seq x y z
N MET A 1 4.17 8.04 10.58
CA MET A 1 5.38 7.37 10.08
C MET A 1 6.41 8.42 9.66
N SER A 2 7.70 8.23 9.95
CA SER A 2 8.76 9.16 9.51
C SER A 2 8.92 9.11 7.98
N ARG A 3 9.44 10.18 7.38
CA ARG A 3 9.67 10.25 5.91
C ARG A 3 10.53 9.10 5.41
N ILE A 4 11.58 8.75 6.15
CA ILE A 4 12.50 7.65 5.84
C ILE A 4 11.77 6.30 5.94
N GLY A 5 10.93 6.12 6.96
CA GLY A 5 10.12 4.90 7.11
C GLY A 5 9.20 4.67 5.92
N ARG A 6 8.56 5.72 5.38
CA ARG A 6 7.70 5.60 4.19
C ARG A 6 8.48 5.14 2.95
N ILE A 7 9.67 5.71 2.74
CA ILE A 7 10.55 5.35 1.62
C ILE A 7 10.95 3.88 1.75
N TYR A 8 11.41 3.48 2.93
CA TYR A 8 11.86 2.11 3.18
C TYR A 8 10.72 1.09 3.01
N SER A 9 9.54 1.36 3.56
CA SER A 9 8.37 0.48 3.42
C SER A 9 7.88 0.38 1.97
N ALA A 10 7.89 1.48 1.22
CA ALA A 10 7.55 1.44 -0.20
C ALA A 10 8.59 0.65 -1.01
N ALA A 11 9.87 0.79 -0.69
CA ALA A 11 10.95 0.05 -1.34
C ALA A 11 10.85 -1.45 -1.05
N LEU A 12 10.65 -1.84 0.22
CA LEU A 12 10.41 -3.24 0.60
C LEU A 12 9.19 -3.83 -0.12
N SER A 13 8.06 -3.11 -0.10
CA SER A 13 6.84 -3.56 -0.77
C SER A 13 7.08 -3.77 -2.27
N ALA A 14 7.76 -2.84 -2.93
CA ALA A 14 8.10 -2.98 -4.34
C ALA A 14 8.98 -4.20 -4.61
N THR A 15 9.96 -4.47 -3.75
CA THR A 15 10.83 -5.64 -3.87
C THR A 15 10.04 -6.94 -3.72
N TYR A 16 9.16 -7.03 -2.72
CA TYR A 16 8.30 -8.21 -2.53
C TYR A 16 7.31 -8.42 -3.67
N ASP A 17 6.68 -7.35 -4.16
CA ASP A 17 5.77 -7.38 -5.31
C ASP A 17 6.47 -7.92 -6.56
N ARG A 18 7.68 -7.41 -6.85
CA ARG A 18 8.47 -7.86 -8.01
C ARG A 18 8.97 -9.28 -7.84
N TYR A 19 9.39 -9.67 -6.65
CA TYR A 19 9.79 -11.04 -6.34
C TYR A 19 8.63 -12.02 -6.51
N PHE A 20 7.45 -11.65 -6.01
CA PHE A 20 6.24 -12.44 -6.15
C PHE A 20 5.87 -12.66 -7.62
N ILE A 21 5.82 -11.60 -8.45
CA ILE A 21 5.54 -11.74 -9.89
C ILE A 21 6.53 -12.70 -10.56
N THR A 22 7.82 -12.57 -10.28
CA THR A 22 8.85 -13.43 -10.88
C THR A 22 8.70 -14.90 -10.46
N LYS A 23 8.27 -15.16 -9.24
CA LYS A 23 7.94 -16.52 -8.78
C LYS A 23 6.63 -17.02 -9.39
N ALA A 24 5.58 -16.19 -9.35
CA ALA A 24 4.25 -16.51 -9.84
C ALA A 24 4.25 -16.78 -11.35
N SER A 25 5.12 -16.10 -12.12
CA SER A 25 5.27 -16.35 -13.56
C SER A 25 5.85 -17.73 -13.88
N LYS A 26 6.43 -18.43 -12.91
CA LYS A 26 6.99 -19.79 -13.06
C LYS A 26 6.08 -20.89 -12.52
N LYS A 27 5.02 -20.54 -11.77
CA LYS A 27 4.06 -21.51 -11.23
C LYS A 27 3.02 -21.87 -12.31
N GLN A 28 2.72 -23.16 -12.47
CA GLN A 28 1.67 -23.64 -13.38
C GLN A 28 0.25 -23.38 -12.87
N LYS A 29 0.04 -23.41 -11.54
CA LYS A 29 -1.24 -23.12 -10.90
C LYS A 29 -1.01 -22.16 -9.75
N LEU A 30 -1.77 -21.08 -9.75
CA LEU A 30 -1.88 -20.12 -8.66
C LEU A 30 -3.26 -20.30 -8.04
N ASP A 31 -3.37 -20.11 -6.73
CA ASP A 31 -4.69 -20.00 -6.12
C ASP A 31 -5.40 -18.69 -6.55
N SER A 32 -6.67 -18.53 -6.17
CA SER A 32 -7.47 -17.36 -6.57
C SER A 32 -6.93 -16.05 -6.00
N VAL A 33 -6.34 -16.08 -4.79
CA VAL A 33 -5.78 -14.91 -4.12
C VAL A 33 -4.46 -14.50 -4.77
N GLU A 34 -3.57 -15.46 -5.02
CA GLU A 34 -2.32 -15.30 -5.76
C GLU A 34 -2.57 -14.78 -7.17
N THR A 35 -3.62 -15.27 -7.85
CA THR A 35 -4.00 -14.80 -9.19
C THR A 35 -4.43 -13.33 -9.15
N ASN A 36 -5.28 -12.96 -8.19
CA ASN A 36 -5.72 -11.58 -8.02
C ASN A 36 -4.55 -10.65 -7.68
N LEU A 37 -3.64 -11.10 -6.80
CA LEU A 37 -2.44 -10.36 -6.46
C LEU A 37 -1.53 -10.20 -7.68
N ARG A 38 -1.31 -11.26 -8.47
CA ARG A 38 -0.52 -11.20 -9.70
C ARG A 38 -1.10 -10.17 -10.66
N ASN A 39 -2.39 -10.28 -10.96
CA ASN A 39 -3.08 -9.36 -11.87
C ASN A 39 -2.98 -7.90 -11.37
N TYR A 40 -3.13 -7.68 -10.07
CA TYR A 40 -2.97 -6.36 -9.47
C TYR A 40 -1.54 -5.81 -9.69
N VAL A 41 -0.52 -6.59 -9.35
CA VAL A 41 0.88 -6.14 -9.43
C VAL A 41 1.31 -5.98 -10.89
N GLU A 42 0.84 -6.83 -11.80
CA GLU A 42 1.13 -6.74 -13.24
C GLU A 42 0.48 -5.50 -13.85
N ARG A 43 -0.77 -5.20 -13.49
CA ARG A 43 -1.46 -3.99 -13.92
C ARG A 43 -0.77 -2.71 -13.43
N THR A 44 -0.22 -2.73 -12.21
CA THR A 44 0.35 -1.53 -11.59
C THR A 44 1.85 -1.33 -11.84
N SER A 45 2.59 -2.41 -12.12
CA SER A 45 4.05 -2.35 -12.28
C SER A 45 4.58 -3.04 -13.55
N GLY A 46 3.76 -3.81 -14.26
CA GLY A 46 4.12 -4.58 -15.45
C GLY A 46 4.36 -6.07 -15.17
N ALA A 47 4.38 -6.89 -16.22
CA ALA A 47 4.61 -8.35 -16.15
C ALA A 47 5.99 -8.72 -15.56
N SER A 48 6.29 -10.01 -15.44
CA SER A 48 7.66 -10.48 -15.21
C SER A 48 8.57 -10.16 -16.41
N THR A 49 9.87 -9.95 -16.20
CA THR A 49 10.87 -9.73 -17.25
C THR A 49 12.23 -10.27 -16.84
N HIS A 50 12.98 -10.75 -17.83
CA HIS A 50 14.37 -11.19 -17.68
C HIS A 50 15.37 -10.06 -18.01
N ASP A 51 14.92 -8.99 -18.66
CA ASP A 51 15.75 -7.80 -18.95
C ASP A 51 15.96 -6.98 -17.66
N PRO A 52 17.21 -6.77 -17.21
CA PRO A 52 17.52 -6.03 -15.99
C PRO A 52 17.09 -4.56 -16.04
N ILE A 53 17.16 -3.91 -17.20
CA ILE A 53 16.78 -2.50 -17.37
C ILE A 53 15.26 -2.37 -17.20
N GLU A 54 14.50 -3.24 -17.86
CA GLU A 54 13.05 -3.29 -17.71
C GLU A 54 12.64 -3.72 -16.30
N ALA A 55 13.37 -4.63 -15.66
CA ALA A 55 13.12 -5.02 -14.28
C ALA A 55 13.23 -3.81 -13.34
N MET A 56 14.25 -2.96 -13.52
CA MET A 56 14.44 -1.76 -12.72
C MET A 56 13.35 -0.70 -12.99
N LYS A 57 12.94 -0.52 -14.26
CA LYS A 57 11.80 0.35 -14.60
C LYS A 57 10.50 -0.12 -13.94
N ARG A 58 10.23 -1.43 -13.95
CA ARG A 58 9.04 -2.03 -13.33
C ARG A 58 9.09 -1.95 -11.81
N TRP A 59 10.25 -2.16 -11.20
CA TRP A 59 10.45 -1.92 -9.76
C TRP A 59 10.18 -0.46 -9.38
N ARG A 60 10.69 0.50 -10.17
CA ARG A 60 10.40 1.93 -9.96
C ARG A 60 8.91 2.26 -10.03
N LYS A 61 8.16 1.60 -10.94
CA LYS A 61 6.69 1.74 -11.01
C LYS A 61 6.03 1.22 -9.74
N ALA A 62 6.38 0.01 -9.29
CA ALA A 62 5.88 -0.57 -8.04
C ALA A 62 6.17 0.32 -6.83
N TYR A 63 7.39 0.85 -6.73
CA TYR A 63 7.79 1.79 -5.68
C TYR A 63 6.92 3.05 -5.65
N LYS A 64 6.67 3.67 -6.81
CA LYS A 64 5.79 4.86 -6.91
C LYS A 64 4.37 4.54 -6.46
N VAL A 65 3.85 3.36 -6.81
CA VAL A 65 2.52 2.89 -6.36
C VAL A 65 2.49 2.72 -4.84
N GLY A 66 3.54 2.14 -4.25
CA GLY A 66 3.71 2.03 -2.80
C GLY A 66 3.70 3.39 -2.10
N ILE A 67 4.44 4.37 -2.61
CA ILE A 67 4.44 5.75 -2.07
C ILE A 67 3.05 6.38 -2.15
N SER A 68 2.34 6.22 -3.28
CA SER A 68 0.98 6.75 -3.43
C SER A 68 -0.01 6.10 -2.47
N ARG A 69 0.09 4.78 -2.24
CA ARG A 69 -0.71 4.06 -1.24
C ARG A 69 -0.48 4.58 0.17
N ILE A 70 0.77 4.74 0.57
CA ILE A 70 1.12 5.28 1.89
C ILE A 70 0.51 6.68 2.07
N LYS A 71 0.65 7.57 1.08
CA LYS A 71 0.05 8.91 1.13
C LYS A 71 -1.47 8.86 1.26
N LYS A 72 -2.15 7.97 0.54
CA LYS A 72 -3.60 7.79 0.63
C LYS A 72 -4.03 7.31 2.01
N ASN A 73 -3.33 6.32 2.57
CA ASN A 73 -3.60 5.82 3.92
C ASN A 73 -3.41 6.93 4.96
N GLU A 74 -2.36 7.73 4.83
CA GLU A 74 -2.12 8.86 5.74
C GLU A 74 -3.21 9.95 5.62
N GLN A 75 -3.73 10.19 4.42
CA GLN A 75 -4.85 11.11 4.22
C GLN A 75 -6.12 10.60 4.90
N ILE A 76 -6.41 9.30 4.78
CA ILE A 76 -7.53 8.64 5.45
C ILE A 76 -7.34 8.71 6.97
N GLU A 77 -6.17 8.33 7.50
CA GLU A 77 -5.86 8.41 8.93
C GLU A 77 -6.01 9.84 9.49
N LYS A 78 -5.63 10.86 8.72
CA LYS A 78 -5.83 12.26 9.14
C LYS A 78 -7.30 12.62 9.35
N GLN A 79 -8.21 12.01 8.58
CA GLN A 79 -9.66 12.23 8.76
C GLN A 79 -10.14 11.67 10.10
N PHE A 80 -9.52 10.60 10.60
CA PHE A 80 -9.87 9.98 11.89
C PHE A 80 -9.16 10.60 13.10
N LYS A 81 -8.02 11.27 12.90
CA LYS A 81 -7.32 11.99 13.99
C LYS A 81 -8.00 13.27 14.43
N THR A 82 -8.85 13.84 13.58
CA THR A 82 -9.64 15.00 13.94
C THR A 82 -10.93 14.49 14.58
N PRO A 83 -11.20 14.78 15.87
CA PRO A 83 -12.43 14.30 16.49
C PRO A 83 -13.62 14.81 15.67
N SER A 84 -14.45 13.87 15.21
CA SER A 84 -15.65 14.18 14.47
C SER A 84 -16.54 15.12 15.28
N MET A 85 -17.42 15.87 14.61
CA MET A 85 -18.38 16.73 15.31
C MET A 85 -19.24 15.90 16.28
N MET A 86 -19.56 14.66 15.91
CA MET A 86 -20.25 13.70 16.79
C MET A 86 -19.41 13.33 18.02
N SER A 87 -18.11 13.06 17.87
CA SER A 87 -17.22 12.84 19.02
C SER A 87 -17.19 14.03 19.96
N LYS A 88 -17.11 15.26 19.43
CA LYS A 88 -17.14 16.48 20.25
C LYS A 88 -18.47 16.66 21.01
N ILE A 89 -19.60 16.31 20.38
CA ILE A 89 -20.92 16.36 21.01
C ILE A 89 -21.02 15.32 22.13
N VAL A 90 -20.57 14.09 21.89
CA VAL A 90 -20.55 13.02 22.91
C VAL A 90 -19.66 13.43 24.09
N ASP A 91 -18.45 13.94 23.82
CA ASP A 91 -17.53 14.41 24.86
C ASP A 91 -18.14 15.56 25.69
N TYR A 92 -18.86 16.49 25.05
CA TYR A 92 -19.59 17.56 25.73
C TYR A 92 -20.70 17.01 26.63
N VAL A 93 -21.55 16.12 26.12
CA VAL A 93 -22.65 15.52 26.88
C VAL A 93 -22.13 14.74 28.09
N VAL A 94 -21.08 13.93 27.91
CA VAL A 94 -20.44 13.20 29.00
C VAL A 94 -19.81 14.15 30.03
N GLY A 95 -19.21 15.25 29.57
CA GLY A 95 -18.64 16.28 30.43
C GLY A 95 -19.68 17.06 31.25
N VAL A 96 -20.89 17.27 30.68
CA VAL A 96 -22.02 17.92 31.37
C VAL A 96 -22.66 16.99 32.41
N ILE A 97 -22.79 15.70 32.11
CA ILE A 97 -23.40 14.71 33.03
C ILE A 97 -22.50 14.40 34.24
N LYS A 98 -21.18 14.61 34.12
CA LYS A 98 -20.22 14.42 35.23
C LYS A 98 -20.11 15.61 36.20
N LYS A 99 -20.79 16.73 35.93
CA LYS A 99 -20.92 17.87 36.85
C LYS A 99 -22.21 17.79 37.64
#